data_AF-A0A0N8PPI0-F1
#
_entry.id   AF-A0A0N8PPI0-F1
#
_cell.length_a   1.000
_cell.length_b   1.000
_cell.length_c   1.000
_cell.angle_alpha   90.00
_cell.angle_beta   90.00
_cell.angle_gamma   90.00
#
_symmetry.space_group_name_H-M   'P 1'
#
loop_
_entity.id
_entity.type
_entity.pdbx_description
1 polymer ?
#
loop_
_entity_poly.entity_id
_entity_poly.type
_entity_poly.pdbx_seq_one_letter_code
_entity_poly.pdbx_strand_id
1 'polypeptide(L)'
;MSSEVTEKLSFATRFLQIKKSIQSFEEQKLAKRQSEQQNALHQLELICHEQDSIKQSLHQVLNSPESYLYYHELDVLSVKHVLQQVTVQASTNALEQQQSRVQTAYQDTERWKIVLDQYNELNKKQMQSLDQAMLDEASNARYLRQIED
;
A
#
# COMPACT_ATOMS: atom_id res chain seq x y z
N MET A 1 26.59 1.63 -30.70
CA MET A 1 26.26 0.68 -29.61
C MET A 1 25.93 1.37 -28.27
N SER A 2 25.65 2.68 -28.21
CA SER A 2 25.39 3.39 -26.94
C SER A 2 23.91 3.46 -26.50
N SER A 3 22.96 2.83 -27.20
CA SER A 3 21.52 3.03 -26.90
C SER A 3 20.94 2.08 -25.85
N GLU A 4 21.45 0.85 -25.72
CA GLU A 4 20.78 -0.20 -24.93
C GLU A 4 20.75 0.08 -23.42
N VAL A 5 21.86 0.57 -22.84
CA VAL A 5 21.92 0.90 -21.39
C VAL A 5 21.05 2.12 -21.09
N THR A 6 21.05 3.13 -21.96
CA THR A 6 20.20 4.32 -21.81
C THR A 6 18.71 3.99 -21.96
N GLU A 7 18.35 3.09 -22.88
CA GLU A 7 16.98 2.59 -23.04
C GLU A 7 16.52 1.81 -21.79
N LYS A 8 17.37 0.92 -21.26
CA LYS A 8 17.08 0.16 -20.03
C LYS A 8 16.98 1.08 -18.81
N LEU A 9 17.81 2.12 -18.72
CA LEU A 9 17.74 3.12 -17.66
C LEU A 9 16.42 3.91 -17.72
N SER A 10 16.02 4.35 -18.91
CA SER A 10 14.74 5.02 -19.15
C SER A 10 13.55 4.12 -18.82
N PHE A 11 13.63 2.84 -19.18
CA PHE A 11 12.63 1.85 -18.80
C PHE A 11 12.55 1.67 -17.28
N ALA A 12 13.68 1.42 -16.60
CA ALA A 12 13.72 1.24 -15.15
C ALA A 12 13.18 2.47 -14.40
N THR A 13 13.49 3.67 -14.88
CA THR A 13 12.97 4.93 -14.32
C THR A 13 11.45 5.00 -14.43
N ARG A 14 10.90 4.78 -15.63
CA ARG A 14 9.44 4.79 -15.85
C ARG A 14 8.74 3.70 -15.06
N PHE A 15 9.32 2.50 -15.00
CA PHE A 15 8.75 1.39 -14.26
C PHE A 15 8.75 1.64 -12.76
N LEU A 16 9.80 2.25 -12.21
CA LEU A 16 9.83 2.69 -10.81
C LEU A 16 8.74 3.73 -10.50
N GLN A 17 8.47 4.67 -11.42
CA GLN A 17 7.36 5.63 -11.25
C GLN A 17 6.00 4.92 -11.20
N ILE A 18 5.78 3.91 -12.06
CA ILE A 18 4.58 3.07 -12.02
C ILE A 18 4.49 2.35 -10.67
N LYS A 19 5.58 1.76 -10.17
CA LYS A 19 5.60 1.06 -8.89
C LYS A 19 5.30 1.98 -7.71
N LYS A 20 5.86 3.20 -7.68
CA LYS A 20 5.51 4.24 -6.69
C LYS A 20 4.04 4.63 -6.74
N SER A 21 3.47 4.72 -7.95
CA SER A 21 2.04 5.02 -8.12
C SER A 21 1.16 3.90 -7.57
N ILE A 22 1.54 2.63 -7.81
CA ILE A 22 0.87 1.46 -7.23
C ILE A 22 0.99 1.45 -5.70
N GLN A 23 2.18 1.74 -5.17
CA GLN A 23 2.39 1.85 -3.71
C GLN A 23 1.43 2.88 -3.10
N SER A 24 1.37 4.09 -3.65
CA SER A 24 0.47 5.14 -3.16
C SER A 24 -1.00 4.74 -3.27
N PHE A 25 -1.39 4.06 -4.36
CA PHE A 25 -2.76 3.56 -4.52
C PHE A 25 -3.13 2.50 -3.47
N GLU A 26 -2.23 1.59 -3.15
CA GLU A 26 -2.46 0.57 -2.11
C GLU A 26 -2.50 1.20 -0.70
N GLU A 27 -1.75 2.26 -0.43
CA GLU A 27 -1.83 3.06 0.81
C GLU A 27 -3.18 3.76 0.96
N GLN A 28 -3.70 4.37 -0.13
CA GLN A 28 -5.03 4.98 -0.11
C GLN A 28 -6.13 3.97 0.18
N LYS A 29 -6.04 2.78 -0.42
CA LYS A 29 -6.95 1.66 -0.10
C LYS A 29 -6.82 1.22 1.34
N LEU A 30 -5.60 1.18 1.89
CA LEU A 30 -5.37 0.82 3.29
C LEU A 30 -6.10 1.80 4.22
N ALA A 31 -5.97 3.10 4.00
CA ALA A 31 -6.69 4.12 4.76
C ALA A 31 -8.22 3.94 4.68
N LYS A 32 -8.73 3.61 3.49
CA LYS A 32 -10.16 3.29 3.31
C LYS A 32 -10.58 2.07 4.13
N ARG A 33 -9.81 0.97 4.10
CA ARG A 33 -10.10 -0.24 4.87
C ARG A 33 -10.04 0.00 6.38
N GLN A 34 -9.12 0.84 6.86
CA GLN A 34 -9.05 1.24 8.26
C GLN A 34 -10.31 1.99 8.68
N SER A 35 -10.77 2.94 7.87
CA SER A 35 -12.02 3.66 8.13
C SER A 35 -13.23 2.73 8.12
N GLU A 36 -13.32 1.79 7.17
CA GLU A 36 -14.40 0.78 7.13
C GLU A 36 -14.41 -0.10 8.39
N GLN A 37 -13.25 -0.55 8.87
CA GLN A 37 -13.14 -1.34 10.10
C GLN A 37 -13.54 -0.52 11.33
N GLN A 38 -13.06 0.72 11.44
CA GLN A 38 -13.42 1.61 12.55
C GLN A 38 -14.92 1.88 12.59
N ASN A 39 -15.54 2.12 11.43
CA ASN A 39 -16.99 2.30 11.34
C ASN A 39 -17.72 1.01 11.76
N ALA A 40 -17.25 -0.17 11.34
CA ALA A 40 -17.86 -1.43 11.73
C ALA A 40 -17.76 -1.70 13.24
N LEU A 41 -16.62 -1.39 13.86
CA LEU A 41 -16.43 -1.47 15.31
C LEU A 41 -17.34 -0.49 16.05
N HIS A 42 -17.41 0.75 15.60
CA HIS A 42 -18.28 1.76 16.20
C HIS A 42 -19.76 1.37 16.16
N GLN A 43 -20.24 0.82 15.04
CA GLN A 43 -21.61 0.30 14.95
C GLN A 43 -21.85 -0.87 15.92
N LEU A 44 -20.85 -1.73 16.15
CA LEU A 44 -20.95 -2.79 17.15
C LEU A 44 -21.07 -2.23 18.56
N GLU A 45 -20.27 -1.22 18.90
CA GLU A 45 -20.32 -0.53 20.19
C GLU A 45 -21.69 0.10 20.44
N LEU A 46 -22.27 0.77 19.44
CA LEU A 46 -23.62 1.33 19.53
C LEU A 46 -24.67 0.25 19.83
N ILE A 47 -24.62 -0.89 19.14
CA ILE A 47 -25.54 -2.02 19.40
C ILE A 47 -25.37 -2.54 20.83
N CYS A 48 -24.13 -2.68 21.33
CA CYS A 48 -23.87 -3.11 22.70
C CYS A 48 -24.44 -2.12 23.73
N HIS A 49 -24.24 -0.81 23.51
CA HIS A 49 -24.80 0.23 24.36
C HIS A 49 -26.33 0.23 24.36
N GLU A 50 -26.96 0.05 23.19
CA GLU A 50 -28.42 -0.10 23.08
C GLU A 50 -28.92 -1.33 23.86
N GLN A 51 -28.25 -2.48 23.71
CA GLN A 51 -28.60 -3.69 24.46
C GLN A 51 -28.53 -3.47 25.98
N ASP A 52 -27.50 -2.81 26.48
CA ASP A 52 -27.34 -2.55 27.90
C ASP A 52 -28.38 -1.55 28.43
N SER A 53 -28.71 -0.53 27.64
CA SER A 53 -29.79 0.42 27.95
C SER A 53 -31.15 -0.28 28.04
N ILE A 54 -31.45 -1.20 27.12
CA ILE A 54 -32.70 -1.97 27.12
C ILE A 54 -32.73 -2.95 28.30
N LYS A 55 -31.63 -3.64 28.62
CA LYS A 55 -31.56 -4.51 29.82
C LYS A 55 -31.81 -3.72 31.10
N GLN A 56 -31.23 -2.53 31.23
CA GLN A 56 -31.49 -1.66 32.38
C GLN A 56 -32.96 -1.24 32.47
N SER A 57 -33.57 -0.90 31.33
CA SER A 57 -34.99 -0.54 31.26
C SER A 57 -35.89 -1.73 31.60
N LEU A 58 -35.60 -2.92 31.06
CA LEU A 58 -36.30 -4.17 31.35
C LEU A 58 -36.30 -4.49 32.84
N HIS A 59 -35.18 -4.28 33.54
CA HIS A 59 -35.10 -4.50 34.99
C HIS A 59 -36.07 -3.61 35.77
N GLN A 60 -36.39 -2.41 35.29
CA GLN A 60 -37.33 -1.50 35.94
C GLN A 60 -38.79 -1.93 35.75
N VAL A 61 -39.09 -2.65 34.67
CA VAL A 61 -40.46 -3.06 34.29
C VAL A 61 -40.68 -4.57 34.30
N LEU A 62 -39.80 -5.34 34.95
CA LEU A 62 -39.75 -6.81 34.87
C LEU A 62 -41.09 -7.50 35.21
N ASN A 63 -41.84 -6.93 36.15
CA ASN A 63 -43.13 -7.47 36.59
C ASN A 63 -44.34 -6.86 35.87
N SER A 64 -44.10 -5.97 34.91
CA SER A 64 -45.16 -5.34 34.13
C SER A 64 -45.42 -6.14 32.86
N PRO A 65 -46.67 -6.12 32.36
CA PRO A 65 -47.02 -6.80 31.11
C PRO A 65 -46.23 -6.25 29.93
N GLU A 66 -45.70 -5.03 29.98
CA GLU A 66 -44.88 -4.43 28.93
C GLU A 66 -43.47 -5.04 28.79
N SER A 67 -43.02 -5.85 29.76
CA SER A 67 -41.70 -6.51 29.73
C SER A 67 -41.45 -7.35 28.46
N TYR A 68 -42.50 -7.94 27.86
CA TYR A 68 -42.35 -8.71 26.61
C TYR A 68 -41.84 -7.87 25.44
N LEU A 69 -42.16 -6.57 25.39
CA LEU A 69 -41.70 -5.67 24.33
C LEU A 69 -40.17 -5.51 24.38
N TYR A 70 -39.64 -5.34 25.59
CA TYR A 70 -38.20 -5.22 25.82
C TYR A 70 -37.46 -6.54 25.51
N TYR A 71 -38.05 -7.69 25.84
CA TYR A 71 -37.47 -8.99 25.44
C TYR A 71 -37.41 -9.13 23.91
N HIS A 72 -38.47 -8.79 23.20
CA HIS A 72 -38.48 -8.82 21.74
C HIS A 72 -37.46 -7.86 21.14
N GLU A 73 -37.30 -6.67 21.71
CA GLU A 73 -36.29 -5.70 21.26
C GLU A 73 -34.86 -6.22 21.49
N LEU A 74 -34.60 -6.88 22.62
CA LEU A 74 -33.31 -7.56 22.87
C LEU A 74 -33.04 -8.68 21.87
N ASP A 75 -34.05 -9.47 21.49
CA ASP A 75 -33.89 -10.51 20.48
C ASP A 75 -33.49 -9.91 19.13
N VAL A 76 -34.15 -8.84 18.70
CA VAL A 76 -33.79 -8.11 17.46
C VAL A 76 -32.37 -7.55 17.54
N LEU A 77 -31.98 -6.94 18.66
CA LEU A 77 -30.61 -6.44 18.85
C LEU A 77 -29.59 -7.58 18.91
N SER A 78 -29.94 -8.76 19.40
CA SER A 78 -29.03 -9.91 19.44
C SER A 78 -28.68 -10.38 18.02
N VAL A 79 -29.67 -10.42 17.12
CA VAL A 79 -29.47 -10.75 15.70
C VAL A 79 -28.60 -9.67 15.04
N LYS A 80 -28.90 -8.39 15.25
CA LYS A 80 -28.09 -7.28 14.74
C LYS A 80 -26.64 -7.36 15.23
N HIS A 81 -26.43 -7.67 16.51
CA HIS A 81 -25.10 -7.81 17.10
C HIS A 81 -24.30 -8.93 16.41
N VAL A 82 -24.89 -10.12 16.23
CA VAL A 82 -24.22 -11.23 15.54
C VAL A 82 -23.87 -10.86 14.10
N LEU A 83 -24.80 -10.24 13.36
CA LEU A 83 -24.52 -9.77 11.99
C LEU A 83 -23.39 -8.75 11.96
N GLN A 84 -23.39 -7.81 12.91
CA GLN A 84 -22.34 -6.79 12.99
C GLN A 84 -20.98 -7.37 13.38
N GLN A 85 -20.92 -8.40 14.23
CA GLN A 85 -19.68 -9.13 14.51
C GLN A 85 -19.11 -9.79 13.25
N VAL A 86 -19.96 -10.37 12.41
CA VAL A 86 -19.54 -10.92 11.10
C VAL A 86 -19.00 -9.81 10.19
N THR A 87 -19.65 -8.65 10.17
CA THR A 87 -19.16 -7.48 9.42
C THR A 87 -17.80 -6.98 9.93
N VAL A 88 -17.61 -6.90 11.25
CA VAL A 88 -16.32 -6.56 11.86
C VAL A 88 -15.26 -7.56 11.43
N GLN A 89 -15.52 -8.86 11.52
CA GLN A 89 -14.57 -9.88 11.10
C GLN A 89 -14.21 -9.75 9.61
N ALA A 90 -15.20 -9.53 8.74
CA ALA A 90 -14.97 -9.34 7.32
C ALA A 90 -14.11 -8.10 7.03
N SER A 91 -14.37 -6.99 7.74
CA SER A 91 -13.59 -5.76 7.61
C SER A 91 -12.14 -5.91 8.10
N THR A 92 -11.93 -6.65 9.20
CA THR A 92 -10.60 -6.97 9.73
C THR A 92 -9.81 -7.83 8.75
N ASN A 93 -10.41 -8.89 8.20
CA ASN A 93 -9.76 -9.74 7.19
C ASN A 93 -9.38 -8.93 5.94
N ALA A 94 -10.27 -8.04 5.48
CA ALA A 94 -10.00 -7.16 4.35
C ALA A 94 -8.86 -6.16 4.63
N LEU A 95 -8.77 -5.66 5.86
CA LEU A 95 -7.68 -4.78 6.29
C LEU A 95 -6.33 -5.51 6.29
N GLU A 96 -6.27 -6.72 6.87
CA GLU A 96 -5.05 -7.54 6.89
C GLU A 96 -4.55 -7.87 5.48
N GLN A 97 -5.46 -8.27 4.59
CA GLN A 97 -5.14 -8.49 3.18
C GLN A 97 -4.58 -7.24 2.52
N GLN A 98 -5.15 -6.06 2.82
CA GLN A 98 -4.69 -4.81 2.27
C GLN A 98 -3.31 -4.39 2.82
N GLN A 99 -3.04 -4.65 4.11
CA GLN A 99 -1.72 -4.43 4.71
C GLN A 99 -0.64 -5.28 4.02
N SER A 100 -0.93 -6.55 3.76
CA SER A 100 -0.04 -7.44 3.01
C SER A 100 0.26 -6.94 1.58
N ARG A 101 -0.76 -6.39 0.90
CA ARG A 101 -0.60 -5.77 -0.43
C ARG A 101 0.27 -4.53 -0.39
N VAL A 102 0.07 -3.65 0.60
CA VAL A 102 0.93 -2.48 0.82
C VAL A 102 2.38 -2.93 1.04
N GLN A 103 2.62 -3.89 1.94
CA GLN A 103 3.96 -4.42 2.20
C GLN A 103 4.62 -4.95 0.91
N THR A 104 3.87 -5.70 0.09
CA THR A 104 4.35 -6.20 -1.20
C THR A 104 4.69 -5.04 -2.15
N ALA A 105 3.86 -3.99 -2.23
CA ALA A 105 4.10 -2.84 -3.08
C ALA A 105 5.36 -2.03 -2.65
N TYR A 106 5.61 -1.92 -1.34
CA TYR A 106 6.84 -1.36 -0.80
C TYR A 106 8.06 -2.18 -1.20
N GLN A 107 8.02 -3.50 -1.00
CA GLN A 107 9.13 -4.40 -1.38
C GLN A 107 9.43 -4.34 -2.88
N ASP A 108 8.39 -4.32 -3.72
CA ASP A 108 8.55 -4.17 -5.16
C ASP A 108 9.19 -2.83 -5.53
N THR A 109 8.79 -1.74 -4.88
CA THR A 109 9.37 -0.41 -5.12
C THR A 109 10.85 -0.38 -4.73
N GLU A 110 11.22 -0.97 -3.60
CA GLU A 110 12.63 -1.09 -3.18
C GLU A 110 13.45 -1.94 -4.15
N ARG A 111 12.92 -3.07 -4.61
CA ARG A 111 13.58 -3.90 -5.64
C ARG A 111 13.86 -3.11 -6.91
N TRP A 112 12.91 -2.29 -7.37
CA TRP A 112 13.08 -1.49 -8.57
C TRP A 112 14.00 -0.27 -8.38
N LYS A 113 14.12 0.26 -7.16
CA LYS A 113 15.19 1.24 -6.84
C LYS A 113 16.57 0.62 -7.02
N ILE A 114 16.79 -0.57 -6.49
CA ILE A 114 18.07 -1.29 -6.65
C ILE A 114 18.39 -1.53 -8.13
N VAL A 115 17.40 -1.96 -8.93
CA VAL A 115 17.58 -2.14 -10.38
C VAL A 115 17.94 -0.83 -11.07
N LEU A 116 17.27 0.27 -10.73
CA LEU A 116 17.59 1.58 -11.29
C LEU A 116 19.00 2.03 -10.93
N ASP A 117 19.43 1.83 -9.68
CA ASP A 117 20.77 2.15 -9.21
C ASP A 117 21.84 1.34 -9.95
N GLN A 118 21.59 0.06 -10.22
CA GLN A 118 22.48 -0.78 -11.04
C GLN A 118 22.63 -0.24 -12.46
N TYR A 119 21.53 0.18 -13.11
CA TYR A 119 21.60 0.78 -14.44
C TYR A 119 22.29 2.15 -14.44
N ASN A 120 22.12 2.95 -13.39
CA ASN A 120 22.83 4.22 -13.23
C ASN A 120 24.35 3.99 -13.14
N GLU A 121 24.78 3.02 -12.34
CA GLU A 121 26.20 2.66 -12.22
C GLU A 121 26.78 2.12 -13.53
N LEU A 122 26.03 1.28 -14.26
CA LEU A 122 26.43 0.81 -15.59
C LEU A 122 26.56 1.97 -16.59
N ASN A 123 25.58 2.88 -16.60
CA ASN A 123 25.60 4.04 -17.48
C ASN A 123 26.79 4.97 -17.16
N LYS A 124 27.09 5.18 -15.87
CA LYS A 124 28.26 5.96 -15.42
C LYS A 124 29.57 5.35 -15.91
N LYS A 125 29.75 4.03 -15.75
CA LYS A 125 30.93 3.31 -16.26
C LYS A 125 31.06 3.41 -17.78
N GLN A 126 29.94 3.34 -18.50
CA GLN A 126 29.93 3.47 -19.95
C GLN A 126 30.33 4.87 -20.41
N MET A 127 29.83 5.92 -19.76
CA MET A 127 30.25 7.30 -20.05
C MET A 127 31.75 7.50 -19.78
N GLN A 128 32.26 7.01 -18.63
CA GLN A 128 33.69 7.09 -18.30
C GLN A 128 34.57 6.37 -19.33
N SER A 129 34.15 5.20 -19.81
CA SER A 129 34.87 4.48 -20.86
C SER A 129 34.87 5.21 -22.20
N LEU A 130 33.77 5.90 -22.53
CA LEU A 130 33.66 6.68 -23.76
C LEU A 130 34.53 7.94 -23.69
N ASP A 131 34.52 8.64 -22.56
CA ASP A 131 35.39 9.80 -22.30
C ASP A 131 36.88 9.40 -22.40
N GLN A 132 37.26 8.25 -21.81
CA GLN A 132 38.63 7.74 -21.90
C GLN A 132 39.03 7.42 -23.34
N ALA A 133 38.16 6.75 -24.11
CA ALA A 133 38.42 6.43 -25.50
C ALA A 133 38.61 7.71 -26.36
N MET A 134 37.80 8.74 -26.10
CA MET A 134 37.94 10.04 -26.78
C MET A 134 39.25 10.76 -26.41
N LEU A 135 39.69 10.69 -25.15
CA LEU A 135 40.98 11.24 -24.72
C LEU A 135 42.15 10.50 -25.37
N ASP A 136 42.09 9.18 -25.45
CA ASP A 136 43.11 8.35 -26.07
C ASP A 136 43.20 8.61 -27.58
N GLU A 137 42.05 8.73 -28.26
CA GLU A 137 41.98 9.07 -29.69
C GLU A 137 42.54 10.48 -29.97
N ALA A 138 42.19 11.47 -29.15
CA ALA A 138 42.72 12.82 -29.27
C ALA A 138 44.24 12.89 -29.02
N SER A 139 44.74 12.11 -28.04
CA SER A 139 46.16 11.98 -27.75
C SER A 139 46.92 11.36 -28.93
N ASN A 140 46.39 10.26 -29.48
CA ASN A 140 46.97 9.57 -30.63
C ASN A 140 47.00 10.46 -31.87
N ALA A 141 45.92 11.20 -32.15
CA ALA A 141 45.86 12.14 -33.26
C ALA A 141 46.91 13.27 -33.14
N ARG A 142 47.22 13.73 -31.92
CA ARG A 142 48.30 14.72 -31.69
C ARG A 142 49.68 14.10 -31.90
N TYR A 143 49.90 12.88 -31.41
CA TYR A 143 51.16 12.17 -31.59
C TYR A 143 51.48 11.93 -33.07
N LEU A 144 50.49 11.50 -33.86
CA LEU A 144 50.66 11.29 -35.30
C LEU A 144 51.07 12.58 -36.03
N ARG A 145 50.49 13.73 -35.68
CA ARG A 145 50.89 15.02 -36.26
C ARG A 145 52.33 15.41 -35.91
N GLN A 146 52.81 15.10 -34.71
CA GLN A 146 54.18 15.39 -34.29
C GLN A 146 55.25 14.52 -34.97
N ILE A 147 54.87 13.40 -35.56
CA ILE A 147 55.78 12.55 -36.35
C ILE A 147 55.86 13.03 -37.80
N GLU A 148 54.80 13.69 -38.30
CA GLU A 148 54.69 14.18 -39.67
C GLU A 148 55.35 15.56 -39.88
N ASP A 149 55.50 16.35 -38.81
CA ASP A 149 56.25 17.63 -38.76
C ASP A 149 57.74 17.45 -38.44
#